data_AF-A0A0Q6A528-F1
#
_entry.id   AF-A0A0Q6A528-F1
#
_cell.length_a   1.000
_cell.length_b   1.000
_cell.length_c   1.000
_cell.angle_alpha   90.00
_cell.angle_beta   90.00
_cell.angle_gamma   90.00
#
_symmetry.space_group_name_H-M   'P 1'
#
loop_
_entity.id
_entity.type
_entity.pdbx_description
1 polymer ?
#
loop_
_entity_poly.entity_id
_entity_poly.type
_entity_poly.pdbx_seq_one_letter_code
_entity_poly.pdbx_strand_id
1 'polypeptide(L)'
;MKLTSEELAVSKIKYFIPQLVYELPKAGKFQYQINQEEPLINYGEEFNQSAKDRILKTKSGDSIVIDELSLKNEQPNIDYKEVNALKIII
;
A
#
# COMPACT_ATOMS: atom_id res chain seq x y z
N MET A 1 3.45 -2.33 16.64
CA MET A 1 2.01 -2.45 16.32
C MET A 1 1.89 -3.57 15.30
N LYS A 2 1.20 -4.67 15.60
CA LYS A 2 0.89 -5.72 14.61
C LYS A 2 -0.46 -5.37 14.01
N LEU A 3 -0.53 -5.20 12.69
CA LEU A 3 -1.80 -5.07 11.97
C LEU A 3 -2.38 -6.47 11.77
N THR A 4 -3.68 -6.66 12.04
CA THR A 4 -4.35 -7.91 11.67
C THR A 4 -4.66 -7.94 10.17
N SER A 5 -4.92 -9.13 9.63
CA SER A 5 -5.33 -9.30 8.23
C SER A 5 -6.64 -8.55 7.92
N GLU A 6 -7.58 -8.51 8.86
CA GLU A 6 -8.84 -7.77 8.73
C GLU A 6 -8.59 -6.26 8.70
N GLU A 7 -7.77 -5.75 9.62
CA GLU A 7 -7.40 -4.33 9.68
C GLU A 7 -6.69 -3.90 8.39
N LEU A 8 -5.79 -4.75 7.88
CA LEU A 8 -5.06 -4.49 6.64
C LEU A 8 -5.98 -4.51 5.42
N ALA A 9 -6.90 -5.47 5.34
CA ALA A 9 -7.84 -5.61 4.20
C ALA A 9 -8.76 -4.39 4.04
N VAL A 10 -9.12 -3.72 5.13
CA VAL A 10 -9.95 -2.50 5.11
C VAL A 10 -9.12 -1.21 5.15
N SER A 11 -7.79 -1.33 5.19
CA SER A 11 -6.91 -0.17 5.24
C SER A 11 -6.84 0.56 3.90
N LYS A 12 -6.33 1.79 3.97
CA LYS A 12 -6.12 2.67 2.84
C LYS A 12 -4.68 3.18 2.84
N ILE A 13 -4.04 3.11 1.68
CA ILE A 13 -2.71 3.65 1.46
C ILE A 13 -2.80 5.16 1.32
N LYS A 14 -2.09 5.87 2.19
CA LYS A 14 -1.98 7.34 2.16
C LYS A 14 -0.52 7.73 2.06
N TYR A 15 -0.26 8.75 1.26
CA TYR A 15 1.03 9.37 1.15
C TYR A 15 1.05 10.64 2.01
N PHE A 16 2.10 10.82 2.81
CA PHE A 16 2.27 12.03 3.62
C PHE A 16 3.73 12.46 3.59
N ILE A 17 3.97 13.77 3.46
CA ILE A 17 5.29 14.38 3.64
C ILE A 17 5.26 14.98 5.05
N PRO A 18 6.02 14.44 6.01
CA PRO A 18 5.94 14.87 7.42
C PRO A 18 6.11 16.39 7.63
N GLN A 19 6.85 17.05 6.72
CA GLN A 19 7.16 18.47 6.80
C GLN A 19 6.10 19.39 6.17
N LEU A 20 5.16 18.85 5.39
CA LEU A 20 4.14 19.63 4.70
C LEU A 20 2.79 19.40 5.38
N VAL A 21 2.14 20.48 5.80
CA VAL A 21 0.75 20.48 6.33
C VAL A 21 -0.29 20.33 5.19
N TYR A 22 0.15 19.84 4.03
CA TYR A 22 -0.67 19.73 2.83
C TYR A 22 -1.03 18.27 2.56
N GLU A 23 -2.30 18.02 2.27
CA GLU A 23 -2.76 16.69 1.87
C GLU A 23 -2.25 16.35 0.47
N LEU A 24 -1.46 15.30 0.38
CA LEU A 24 -0.89 14.87 -0.90
C LEU A 24 -1.94 14.19 -1.78
N PRO A 25 -1.71 14.15 -3.10
CA PRO A 25 -2.63 13.45 -3.98
C PRO A 25 -2.81 11.99 -3.57
N LYS A 26 -4.01 11.48 -3.84
CA LYS A 26 -4.38 10.10 -3.50
C LYS A 26 -3.50 9.09 -4.24
N ALA A 27 -3.30 7.92 -3.64
CA ALA A 27 -2.65 6.82 -4.34
C ALA A 27 -3.47 6.41 -5.58
N GLY A 28 -2.78 6.30 -6.71
CA GLY A 28 -3.32 5.90 -8.01
C GLY A 28 -3.28 4.40 -8.22
N LYS A 29 -2.14 3.79 -7.93
CA LYS A 29 -1.93 2.34 -7.86
C LYS A 29 -0.74 2.03 -6.96
N PHE A 30 -0.64 0.78 -6.55
CA PHE A 30 0.54 0.24 -5.88
C PHE A 30 0.69 -1.23 -6.25
N GLN A 31 1.91 -1.73 -6.18
CA GLN A 31 2.18 -3.15 -6.23
C GLN A 31 2.14 -3.73 -4.82
N TYR A 32 1.67 -4.97 -4.70
CA TYR A 32 1.73 -5.72 -3.45
C TYR A 32 2.15 -7.16 -3.70
N GLN A 33 2.85 -7.73 -2.74
CA GLN A 33 3.33 -9.11 -2.76
C GLN A 33 3.03 -9.77 -1.42
N ILE A 34 2.44 -10.97 -1.43
CA ILE A 34 2.26 -11.78 -0.22
C ILE A 34 3.36 -12.84 -0.19
N ASN A 35 4.15 -12.86 0.88
CA ASN A 35 5.30 -13.73 1.05
C ASN A 35 6.27 -13.64 -0.15
N GLN A 36 6.50 -14.76 -0.84
CA GLN A 36 7.36 -14.86 -2.02
C GLN A 36 6.52 -15.14 -3.29
N GLU A 37 5.21 -14.89 -3.26
CA GLU A 37 4.36 -15.02 -4.45
C GLU A 37 4.68 -13.95 -5.49
N GLU A 38 4.14 -14.09 -6.70
CA GLU A 38 4.27 -13.08 -7.75
C GLU A 38 3.62 -11.75 -7.31
N PRO A 39 4.29 -10.60 -7.53
CA PRO A 39 3.71 -9.30 -7.25
C PRO A 39 2.46 -9.01 -8.09
N LEU A 40 1.51 -8.31 -7.50
CA LEU A 40 0.23 -7.95 -8.12
C LEU A 40 -0.03 -6.45 -8.01
N ILE A 41 -0.72 -5.90 -9.01
CA ILE A 41 -1.06 -4.47 -9.03
C ILE A 41 -2.46 -4.27 -8.43
N ASN A 42 -2.56 -3.32 -7.50
CA ASN A 42 -3.82 -2.79 -7.01
C ASN A 42 -4.03 -1.36 -7.54
N TYR A 43 -5.21 -1.09 -8.10
CA TYR A 43 -5.59 0.24 -8.58
C TYR A 43 -6.46 0.97 -7.56
N GLY A 44 -6.08 2.20 -7.24
CA GLY A 44 -6.69 3.01 -6.19
C GLY A 44 -5.92 2.96 -4.88
N GLU A 45 -6.45 3.69 -3.90
CA GLU A 45 -5.87 3.87 -2.57
C GLU A 45 -6.30 2.78 -1.57
N GLU A 46 -7.32 2.02 -1.89
CA GLU A 46 -7.83 0.90 -1.10
C GLU A 46 -7.57 -0.42 -1.81
N PHE A 47 -7.40 -1.49 -1.05
CA PHE A 47 -7.33 -2.83 -1.61
C PHE A 47 -8.65 -3.18 -2.33
N ASN A 48 -8.54 -3.63 -3.58
CA ASN A 48 -9.67 -4.15 -4.34
C ASN A 48 -10.12 -5.51 -3.76
N GLN A 49 -11.28 -6.00 -4.21
CA GLN A 49 -11.84 -7.24 -3.66
C GLN A 49 -10.89 -8.44 -3.80
N SER A 50 -10.19 -8.57 -4.93
CA SER A 50 -9.24 -9.67 -5.13
C SER A 50 -8.07 -9.61 -4.16
N ALA A 51 -7.52 -8.42 -3.91
CA ALA A 51 -6.46 -8.21 -2.94
C ALA A 51 -6.96 -8.48 -1.51
N LYS A 52 -8.15 -8.00 -1.15
CA LYS A 52 -8.81 -8.28 0.14
C LYS A 52 -8.95 -9.77 0.39
N ASP A 53 -9.47 -10.52 -0.59
CA ASP A 53 -9.68 -11.97 -0.46
C ASP A 53 -8.36 -12.74 -0.26
N ARG A 54 -7.24 -12.21 -0.77
CA ARG A 54 -5.90 -12.77 -0.57
C ARG A 54 -5.34 -12.40 0.81
N ILE A 55 -5.45 -11.13 1.20
CA ILE A 55 -5.01 -10.64 2.51
C ILE A 55 -5.72 -11.40 3.63
N LEU A 56 -7.03 -11.62 3.53
CA LEU A 56 -7.82 -12.33 4.54
C LEU A 56 -7.44 -13.82 4.70
N LYS A 57 -6.66 -14.39 3.77
CA LYS A 57 -6.15 -15.76 3.86
C LYS A 57 -4.78 -15.85 4.52
N THR A 58 -4.13 -14.72 4.78
CA THR A 58 -2.83 -14.67 5.47
C THR A 58 -2.97 -15.11 6.92
N LYS A 59 -1.90 -15.69 7.44
CA LYS A 59 -1.78 -16.22 8.80
C LYS A 59 -0.64 -15.51 9.52
N SER A 60 -0.58 -15.67 10.84
CA SER A 60 0.51 -15.05 11.58
C SER A 60 1.88 -15.58 11.12
N GLY A 61 2.82 -14.67 10.90
CA GLY A 61 4.12 -14.95 10.30
C GLY A 61 4.17 -14.69 8.79
N ASP A 62 3.03 -14.60 8.10
CA ASP A 62 3.00 -14.15 6.71
C ASP A 62 3.40 -12.67 6.62
N SER A 63 3.94 -12.31 5.47
CA SER A 63 4.35 -10.94 5.19
C SER A 63 3.67 -10.41 3.93
N ILE A 64 3.36 -9.12 3.95
CA ILE A 64 2.87 -8.39 2.77
C ILE A 64 3.83 -7.24 2.53
N VAL A 65 4.38 -7.18 1.32
CA VAL A 65 5.18 -6.07 0.83
C VAL A 65 4.30 -5.21 -0.06
N ILE A 66 4.37 -3.89 0.12
CA ILE A 66 3.71 -2.89 -0.71
C ILE A 66 4.79 -1.96 -1.25
N ASP A 67 4.88 -1.84 -2.56
CA ASP A 67 5.88 -1.06 -3.27
C ASP A 67 5.29 -0.44 -4.55
N GLU A 68 6.14 0.20 -5.35
CA GLU A 68 5.79 0.85 -6.63
C GLU A 68 4.50 1.70 -6.55
N LEU A 69 4.38 2.50 -5.49
CA LEU A 69 3.26 3.41 -5.30
C LEU A 69 3.32 4.53 -6.34
N SER A 70 2.26 4.73 -7.10
CA SER A 70 2.09 5.91 -7.95
C SER A 70 0.94 6.78 -7.43
N LEU A 71 1.00 8.09 -7.62
CA LEU A 71 -0.06 9.00 -7.19
C LEU A 71 -1.00 9.33 -8.34
N LYS A 72 -2.27 9.65 -8.02
CA LYS A 72 -3.18 10.27 -9.00
C LYS A 72 -2.79 11.74 -9.13
N ASN A 73 -2.62 12.22 -10.36
CA ASN A 73 -2.34 13.63 -10.64
C ASN A 73 -1.07 14.15 -9.94
N GLU A 74 0.05 13.46 -10.18
CA GLU A 74 1.37 13.92 -9.76
C GLU A 74 1.61 15.35 -10.25
N GLN A 75 1.97 16.25 -9.33
CA GLN A 75 2.32 17.61 -9.69
C GLN A 75 3.80 17.67 -10.07
N PRO A 76 4.15 18.27 -11.22
CA PRO A 76 5.51 18.26 -11.74
C PRO A 76 6.51 19.04 -10.88
N ASN A 77 6.03 19.85 -9.92
CA ASN A 77 6.83 20.68 -9.02
C ASN A 77 6.96 20.11 -7.60
N ILE A 78 6.47 18.89 -7.35
CA ILE A 78 6.62 18.21 -6.06
C ILE A 78 7.54 17.00 -6.26
N ASP A 79 8.65 16.96 -5.51
CA ASP A 79 9.51 15.78 -5.43
C ASP A 79 8.88 14.76 -4.47
N TYR A 80 8.18 13.79 -5.05
CA TYR A 80 7.66 12.65 -4.31
C TYR A 80 8.80 11.65 -4.11
N LYS A 81 9.50 11.72 -2.97
CA LYS A 81 10.45 10.66 -2.60
C LYS A 81 9.75 9.31 -2.67
N GLU A 82 10.26 8.41 -3.49
CA GLU A 82 9.71 7.06 -3.62
C GLU A 82 9.78 6.34 -2.28
N VAL A 83 8.64 5.82 -1.83
CA VAL A 83 8.64 4.82 -0.75
C VAL A 83 9.11 3.52 -1.39
N ASN A 84 10.38 3.17 -1.15
CA ASN A 84 10.99 2.03 -1.82
C ASN A 84 10.30 0.69 -1.52
N ALA A 85 9.80 0.49 -0.30
CA ALA A 85 8.92 -0.63 0.07
C ALA A 85 8.40 -0.48 1.51
N LEU A 86 7.15 -0.90 1.76
CA LEU A 86 6.59 -1.12 3.09
C LEU A 86 6.40 -2.63 3.30
N LYS A 87 7.04 -3.20 4.33
CA LYS A 87 6.85 -4.60 4.73
C LYS A 87 6.01 -4.69 6.00
N ILE A 88 4.90 -5.42 5.91
CA ILE A 88 3.99 -5.69 7.01
C ILE A 88 4.10 -7.17 7.37
N ILE A 89 4.14 -7.46 8.68
CA ILE A 89 4.14 -8.83 9.20
C ILE A 89 2.86 -9.01 10.00
N ILE A 90 2.10 -10.06 9.68
CA ILE A 90 0.86 -10.44 10.36
C ILE A 90 1.18 -11.13 11.70
#